data_AF-A0A956E649-F1
#
_entry.id   AF-A0A956E649-F1
#
_cell.length_a   1.000
_cell.length_b   1.000
_cell.length_c   1.000
_cell.angle_alpha   90.00
_cell.angle_beta   90.00
_cell.angle_gamma   90.00
#
_symmetry.space_group_name_H-M   'P 1'
#
loop_
_entity.id
_entity.type
_entity.pdbx_description
1 polymer ?
#
loop_
_entity_poly.entity_id
_entity_poly.type
_entity_poly.pdbx_seq_one_letter_code
_entity_poly.pdbx_strand_id
1 'polypeptide(L)'
;MPRRARFLAATSAIAVLVACGASSSDTTSDDDIRKGEIDEEHPAVGLLLSEGNSLCTGTLVSRDVVLTAGHCVDEGKFPHTFYIGTGNAVTKYGKDGAPQGMRAYATTAGEPVPGYFVNKKCPKLALDVGLVRLAEPVLDVKPMPYSARVPGAG
;
A
#
# COMPACT_ATOMS: atom_id res chain seq x y z
N MET A 1 -55.60 -24.77 -61.46
CA MET A 1 -56.75 -24.69 -60.52
C MET A 1 -56.27 -25.08 -59.11
N PRO A 2 -56.89 -24.53 -58.04
CA PRO A 2 -56.27 -23.86 -56.90
C PRO A 2 -55.83 -24.83 -55.76
N ARG A 3 -54.97 -24.45 -54.80
CA ARG A 3 -55.40 -23.75 -53.57
C ARG A 3 -54.20 -23.23 -52.75
N ARG A 4 -54.41 -22.03 -52.22
CA ARG A 4 -53.62 -21.33 -51.21
C ARG A 4 -53.80 -21.96 -49.81
N ALA A 5 -52.75 -21.93 -48.99
CA ALA A 5 -52.82 -21.81 -47.53
C ALA A 5 -51.46 -21.23 -47.08
N ARG A 6 -51.29 -19.92 -46.84
CA ARG A 6 -51.70 -19.07 -45.70
C ARG A 6 -51.25 -19.58 -44.32
N PHE A 7 -50.22 -18.87 -43.80
CA PHE A 7 -49.93 -18.49 -42.40
C PHE A 7 -49.83 -19.64 -41.37
N LEU A 8 -48.78 -19.73 -40.55
CA LEU A 8 -48.44 -18.76 -39.52
C LEU A 8 -46.93 -18.71 -39.26
N ALA A 9 -46.40 -17.49 -39.25
CA ALA A 9 -45.13 -17.18 -38.62
C ALA A 9 -45.29 -17.28 -37.10
N ALA A 10 -44.61 -18.24 -36.48
CA ALA A 10 -44.37 -18.26 -35.05
C ALA A 10 -42.93 -17.78 -34.83
N THR A 11 -42.72 -16.48 -34.91
CA THR A 11 -41.46 -15.86 -34.49
C THR A 11 -41.38 -15.91 -32.97
N SER A 12 -40.69 -16.93 -32.45
CA SER A 12 -40.27 -16.97 -31.04
C SER A 12 -39.43 -15.73 -30.74
N ALA A 13 -40.00 -14.81 -29.97
CA ALA A 13 -39.25 -13.70 -29.37
C ALA A 13 -38.30 -14.26 -28.32
N ILE A 14 -37.05 -14.54 -28.71
CA ILE A 14 -35.96 -14.76 -27.77
C ILE A 14 -35.59 -13.39 -27.22
N ALA A 15 -36.13 -13.04 -26.06
CA ALA A 15 -35.68 -11.91 -25.28
C ALA A 15 -34.28 -12.23 -24.72
N VAL A 16 -33.24 -11.82 -25.43
CA VAL A 16 -31.87 -11.81 -24.92
C VAL A 16 -31.79 -10.70 -23.88
N LEU A 17 -31.94 -11.06 -22.61
CA LEU A 17 -31.56 -10.20 -21.50
C LEU A 17 -30.03 -10.08 -21.52
N VAL A 18 -29.54 -9.02 -22.16
CA VAL A 18 -28.18 -8.52 -21.95
C VAL A 18 -28.13 -7.99 -20.53
N ALA A 19 -27.80 -8.87 -19.58
CA ALA A 19 -27.39 -8.47 -18.25
C ALA A 19 -26.01 -7.81 -18.39
N CYS A 20 -26.00 -6.48 -18.48
CA CYS A 20 -24.77 -5.70 -18.32
C CYS A 20 -24.19 -6.01 -16.94
N GLY A 21 -22.97 -6.56 -16.94
CA GLY A 21 -22.20 -6.81 -15.75
C GLY A 21 -21.87 -5.50 -15.02
N ALA A 22 -22.11 -5.54 -13.72
CA ALA A 22 -21.29 -4.83 -12.75
C ALA A 22 -21.07 -5.82 -11.61
N SER A 23 -20.15 -6.76 -11.81
CA SER A 23 -19.52 -7.42 -10.66
C SER A 23 -18.62 -6.37 -10.01
N SER A 24 -19.20 -5.56 -9.12
CA SER A 24 -18.43 -4.86 -8.10
C SER A 24 -17.92 -5.93 -7.15
N SER A 25 -16.77 -6.50 -7.51
CA SER A 25 -15.99 -7.35 -6.62
C SER A 25 -15.41 -6.48 -5.51
N ASP A 26 -16.24 -6.18 -4.50
CA ASP A 26 -15.78 -5.75 -3.19
C ASP A 26 -14.97 -6.90 -2.60
N THR A 27 -13.69 -6.90 -2.92
CA THR A 27 -12.73 -7.90 -2.49
C THR A 27 -12.09 -7.37 -1.21
N THR A 28 -12.83 -7.36 -0.10
CA THR A 28 -12.21 -7.16 1.20
C THR A 28 -11.44 -8.44 1.53
N SER A 29 -10.15 -8.45 1.26
CA SER A 29 -9.29 -9.56 1.67
C SER A 29 -9.10 -9.51 3.19
N ASP A 30 -8.95 -10.66 3.85
CA ASP A 30 -8.72 -10.71 5.30
C ASP A 30 -7.38 -10.06 5.72
N ASP A 31 -6.52 -9.75 4.76
CA ASP A 31 -5.22 -9.10 4.94
C ASP A 31 -5.30 -7.57 4.79
N ASP A 32 -6.47 -7.01 4.46
CA ASP A 32 -6.66 -5.56 4.34
C ASP A 32 -6.76 -4.89 5.73
N ILE A 33 -6.52 -3.58 5.76
CA ILE A 33 -6.80 -2.75 6.93
C ILE A 33 -8.27 -2.92 7.32
N ARG A 34 -8.52 -3.43 8.54
CA ARG A 34 -9.87 -3.79 8.98
C ARG A 34 -10.77 -2.56 9.00
N LYS A 35 -11.79 -2.57 8.14
CA LYS A 35 -12.72 -1.44 7.90
C LYS A 35 -12.02 -0.18 7.37
N GLY A 36 -10.88 -0.35 6.70
CA GLY A 36 -10.24 0.72 5.96
C GLY A 36 -10.95 0.98 4.63
N GLU A 37 -10.59 2.11 4.03
CA GLU A 37 -10.91 2.46 2.65
C GLU A 37 -9.60 2.74 1.89
N ILE A 38 -9.68 2.77 0.57
CA ILE A 38 -8.54 3.16 -0.25
C ILE A 38 -8.24 4.63 -0.01
N ASP A 39 -6.97 4.95 0.21
CA ASP A 39 -6.48 6.30 0.48
C ASP A 39 -5.53 6.75 -0.65
N GLU A 40 -5.93 7.81 -1.36
CA GLU A 40 -5.12 8.47 -2.38
C GLU A 40 -4.65 9.87 -1.95
N GLU A 41 -5.06 10.34 -0.77
CA GLU A 41 -4.80 11.69 -0.28
C GLU A 41 -3.42 11.82 0.38
N HIS A 42 -2.79 10.70 0.73
CA HIS A 42 -1.48 10.65 1.40
C HIS A 42 -0.37 10.04 0.50
N PRO A 43 0.00 10.69 -0.63
CA PRO A 43 0.96 10.13 -1.59
C PRO A 43 2.39 9.99 -1.05
N ALA A 44 2.69 10.61 0.10
CA ALA A 44 3.97 10.49 0.80
C ALA A 44 4.11 9.17 1.56
N VAL A 45 3.02 8.41 1.76
CA VAL A 45 3.04 7.10 2.40
C VAL A 45 3.48 6.05 1.38
N GLY A 46 4.37 5.16 1.80
CA GLY A 46 4.93 4.14 0.93
C GLY A 46 5.32 2.87 1.67
N LEU A 47 5.63 1.85 0.88
CA LEU A 47 5.98 0.52 1.34
C LEU A 47 7.49 0.39 1.49
N LEU A 48 7.94 -0.13 2.62
CA LEU A 48 9.34 -0.45 2.89
C LEU A 48 9.51 -1.97 2.88
N LEU A 49 10.40 -2.48 2.03
CA LEU A 49 10.66 -3.91 1.90
C LEU A 49 12.15 -4.26 2.09
N SER A 50 12.41 -5.31 2.87
CA SER A 50 13.71 -6.00 2.98
C SER A 50 13.68 -7.38 2.34
N GLU A 51 14.84 -7.83 1.85
CA GLU A 51 15.07 -9.25 1.57
C GLU A 51 15.00 -10.06 2.88
N GLY A 52 13.95 -10.90 3.05
CA GLY A 52 13.83 -11.77 4.23
C GLY A 52 12.66 -11.50 5.18
N ASN A 53 11.57 -10.88 4.71
CA ASN A 53 10.21 -10.89 5.30
C ASN A 53 9.79 -9.73 6.22
N SER A 54 10.48 -8.60 6.24
CA SER A 54 9.95 -7.41 6.92
C SER A 54 9.17 -6.54 5.94
N LEU A 55 7.85 -6.54 6.07
CA LEU A 55 6.96 -5.59 5.42
C LEU A 55 6.73 -4.44 6.40
N CYS A 56 7.26 -3.28 6.06
CA CYS A 56 7.09 -2.06 6.84
C CYS A 56 6.40 -1.00 5.99
N THR A 57 5.88 0.02 6.66
CA THR A 57 5.41 1.26 6.02
C THR A 57 6.40 2.37 6.35
N GLY A 58 6.51 3.34 5.45
CA GLY A 58 7.25 4.57 5.68
C GLY A 58 6.48 5.79 5.20
N THR A 59 6.81 6.95 5.75
CA THR A 59 6.31 8.23 5.26
C THR A 59 7.47 9.09 4.80
N LEU A 60 7.43 9.59 3.58
CA LEU A 60 8.39 10.56 3.06
C LEU A 60 8.23 11.88 3.81
N VAL A 61 9.22 12.26 4.62
CA VAL A 61 9.19 13.45 5.49
C VAL A 61 10.22 14.51 5.09
N SER A 62 11.14 14.16 4.20
CA SER A 62 11.87 15.09 3.34
C SER A 62 12.16 14.40 2.00
N ARG A 63 12.78 15.07 1.02
CA ARG A 63 12.96 14.50 -0.32
C ARG A 63 13.71 13.16 -0.34
N ASP A 64 14.57 12.91 0.64
CA ASP A 64 15.44 11.73 0.72
C ASP A 64 15.38 11.04 2.09
N VAL A 65 14.41 11.40 2.93
CA VAL A 65 14.23 10.80 4.27
C VAL A 65 12.82 10.26 4.43
N VAL A 66 12.75 9.00 4.82
CA VAL A 66 11.53 8.29 5.16
C VAL A 66 11.49 8.03 6.67
N LEU A 67 10.41 8.44 7.32
CA LEU A 67 10.10 8.12 8.71
C LEU A 67 9.42 6.74 8.77
N THR A 68 9.83 5.91 9.71
CA THR A 68 9.26 4.58 9.95
C THR A 68 9.38 4.21 11.45
N ALA A 69 9.10 2.96 11.80
CA ALA A 69 9.29 2.44 13.14
C ALA A 69 10.76 2.06 13.40
N GLY A 70 11.21 2.14 14.64
CA GLY A 70 12.59 1.78 15.03
C GLY A 70 12.88 0.31 14.80
N HIS A 71 11.91 -0.56 15.07
CA HIS A 71 12.03 -2.00 14.84
C HIS A 71 12.11 -2.39 13.35
N CYS A 72 11.77 -1.48 12.43
CA CYS A 72 11.99 -1.70 11.00
C CYS A 72 13.46 -1.51 10.60
N VAL A 73 14.25 -0.82 11.43
CA VAL A 73 15.62 -0.39 11.12
C VAL A 73 16.63 -0.73 12.23
N ASP A 74 16.32 -1.71 13.09
CA ASP A 74 17.17 -2.08 14.22
C ASP A 74 18.13 -3.23 13.90
N GLU A 75 19.04 -3.51 14.85
CA GLU A 75 20.00 -4.62 14.76
C GLU A 75 20.85 -4.64 13.46
N GLY A 76 21.07 -3.47 12.85
CA GLY A 76 21.81 -3.32 11.60
C GLY A 76 21.06 -3.79 10.35
N LYS A 77 19.75 -4.05 10.47
CA LYS A 77 18.88 -4.43 9.37
C LYS A 77 17.98 -3.25 9.02
N PHE A 78 17.75 -3.01 7.74
CA PHE A 78 16.78 -2.03 7.27
C PHE A 78 16.21 -2.43 5.91
N PRO A 79 15.04 -1.88 5.51
CA PRO A 79 14.43 -2.08 4.20
C PRO A 79 15.35 -1.59 3.11
N HIS A 80 15.61 -2.39 2.08
CA HIS A 80 16.53 -2.04 0.98
C HIS A 80 15.87 -1.17 -0.08
N THR A 81 14.54 -1.19 -0.13
CA THR A 81 13.76 -0.45 -1.12
C THR A 81 12.55 0.20 -0.48
N PHE A 82 12.36 1.48 -0.79
CA PHE A 82 11.14 2.23 -0.52
C PHE A 82 10.33 2.36 -1.81
N TYR A 83 9.05 1.99 -1.76
CA TYR A 83 8.12 2.05 -2.87
C TYR A 83 7.04 3.09 -2.60
N ILE A 84 6.78 3.95 -3.59
CA ILE A 84 5.79 5.05 -3.47
C ILE A 84 4.88 5.11 -4.70
N GLY A 85 3.63 5.55 -4.50
CA GLY A 85 2.58 5.60 -5.52
C GLY A 85 1.57 4.45 -5.40
N THR A 86 0.61 4.43 -6.32
CA THR A 86 -0.47 3.42 -6.33
C THR A 86 0.00 2.16 -7.05
N GLY A 87 -0.25 1.00 -6.45
CA GLY A 87 0.12 -0.29 -7.01
C GLY A 87 -0.72 -1.44 -6.47
N ASN A 88 -0.35 -2.67 -6.78
CA ASN A 88 -1.01 -3.83 -6.20
C ASN A 88 -0.64 -4.01 -4.73
N ALA A 89 -1.58 -4.58 -3.96
CA ALA A 89 -1.30 -5.02 -2.60
C ALA A 89 -0.15 -6.04 -2.57
N VAL A 90 0.70 -5.93 -1.55
CA VAL A 90 1.75 -6.89 -1.24
C VAL A 90 1.42 -7.51 0.11
N THR A 91 1.18 -8.82 0.13
CA THR A 91 0.79 -9.54 1.35
C THR A 91 1.97 -10.32 1.93
N LYS A 92 2.89 -10.79 1.06
CA LYS A 92 4.08 -11.57 1.46
C LYS A 92 5.27 -11.21 0.58
N TYR A 93 6.30 -10.63 1.20
CA TYR A 93 7.58 -10.40 0.53
C TYR A 93 8.18 -11.72 0.01
N GLY A 94 8.74 -11.70 -1.20
CA GLY A 94 9.37 -12.86 -1.83
C GLY A 94 8.40 -13.83 -2.52
N LYS A 95 7.09 -13.76 -2.26
CA LYS A 95 6.07 -14.49 -3.04
C LYS A 95 5.39 -13.62 -4.10
N ASP A 96 5.12 -12.36 -3.74
CA ASP A 96 4.37 -11.44 -4.61
C ASP A 96 5.29 -10.65 -5.57
N GLY A 97 6.61 -10.83 -5.45
CA GLY A 97 7.61 -10.06 -6.21
C GLY A 97 7.69 -8.60 -5.76
N ALA A 98 8.30 -7.75 -6.60
CA ALA A 98 8.24 -6.30 -6.40
C ALA A 98 6.82 -5.80 -6.72
N PRO A 99 6.28 -4.82 -5.95
CA PRO A 99 4.99 -4.23 -6.26
C PRO A 99 5.01 -3.58 -7.65
N GLN A 100 3.99 -3.89 -8.46
CA GLN A 100 3.76 -3.30 -9.76
C GLN A 100 3.03 -1.96 -9.60
N GLY A 101 3.30 -1.01 -10.50
CA GLY A 101 2.70 0.32 -10.49
C GLY A 101 3.34 1.30 -9.51
N MET A 102 4.13 0.82 -8.54
CA MET A 102 4.88 1.67 -7.61
C MET A 102 6.29 1.97 -8.15
N ARG A 103 6.83 3.13 -7.76
CA ARG A 103 8.22 3.50 -8.07
C ARG A 103 9.13 3.10 -6.93
N ALA A 104 10.27 2.51 -7.25
CA ALA A 104 11.26 2.03 -6.31
C ALA A 104 12.38 3.05 -6.08
N TYR A 105 12.75 3.27 -4.82
CA TYR A 105 13.89 4.05 -4.39
C TYR A 105 14.79 3.17 -3.52
N ALA A 106 16.04 3.00 -3.94
CA ALA A 106 17.03 2.30 -3.13
C ALA A 106 17.30 3.08 -1.84
N THR A 107 17.54 2.37 -0.74
CA THR A 107 17.88 2.96 0.55
C THR A 107 19.38 2.83 0.81
N THR A 108 19.99 3.82 1.45
CA THR A 108 21.43 3.83 1.76
C THR A 108 21.74 3.62 3.24
N ALA A 109 20.79 3.93 4.12
CA ALA A 109 20.92 3.73 5.56
C ALA A 109 19.54 3.64 6.22
N GLY A 110 19.48 2.95 7.36
CA GLY A 110 18.33 2.94 8.26
C GLY A 110 18.82 2.92 9.70
N GLU A 111 18.30 3.82 10.53
CA GLU A 111 18.73 3.97 11.93
C GLU A 111 17.53 4.28 12.84
N PRO A 112 17.41 3.62 14.00
CA PRO A 112 16.43 3.99 15.00
C PRO A 112 16.87 5.31 15.68
N VAL A 113 15.91 6.05 16.23
CA VAL A 113 16.24 7.29 16.96
C VAL A 113 17.02 7.00 18.25
N PRO A 114 17.82 7.96 18.75
CA PRO A 114 18.46 7.82 20.05
C PRO A 114 17.46 7.51 21.17
N GLY A 115 17.76 6.50 21.96
CA GLY A 115 16.88 6.04 23.05
C GLY A 115 15.87 4.96 22.65
N TYR A 116 15.84 4.53 21.38
CA TYR A 116 15.19 3.28 20.99
C TYR A 116 15.76 2.11 21.81
N PHE A 117 14.87 1.28 22.34
CA PHE A 117 15.26 0.00 22.95
C PHE A 117 14.15 -1.03 22.83
N VAL A 118 14.56 -2.29 22.70
CA VAL A 118 13.69 -3.46 22.82
C VAL A 118 14.03 -4.18 24.12
N ASN A 119 13.03 -4.63 24.86
CA ASN A 119 13.25 -5.45 26.04
C ASN A 119 12.26 -6.63 26.11
N LYS A 120 12.50 -7.54 27.05
CA LYS A 120 11.65 -8.72 27.27
C LYS A 120 10.53 -8.49 28.29
N LYS A 121 10.50 -7.32 28.97
CA LYS A 121 9.61 -7.02 30.11
C LYS A 121 8.99 -5.65 29.94
N CYS A 122 7.68 -5.52 30.11
CA CYS A 122 6.98 -4.27 29.84
C CYS A 122 7.62 -3.01 30.48
N PRO A 123 7.73 -1.88 29.71
CA PRO A 123 7.30 -1.73 28.33
C PRO A 123 8.25 -2.44 27.36
N LYS A 124 7.74 -3.29 26.46
CA LYS A 124 8.55 -4.12 25.53
C LYS A 124 9.48 -3.31 24.62
N LEU A 125 9.15 -2.04 24.42
CA LEU A 125 9.72 -1.16 23.43
C LEU A 125 9.57 0.28 23.91
N ALA A 126 10.57 1.11 23.65
CA ALA A 126 10.40 2.56 23.74
C ALA A 126 11.03 3.26 22.54
N LEU A 127 10.48 4.44 22.23
CA LEU A 127 10.90 5.29 21.12
C LEU A 127 11.01 4.51 19.81
N ASP A 128 9.96 3.75 19.46
CA ASP A 128 9.85 2.96 18.23
C ASP A 128 9.73 3.84 16.98
N VAL A 129 10.77 4.61 16.72
CA VAL A 129 10.87 5.56 15.63
C VAL A 129 12.21 5.32 14.94
N GLY A 130 12.18 5.29 13.62
CA GLY A 130 13.35 5.09 12.78
C GLY A 130 13.31 5.98 11.55
N LEU A 131 14.50 6.23 10.99
CA LEU A 131 14.68 6.98 9.77
C LEU A 131 15.38 6.11 8.74
N VAL A 132 14.95 6.20 7.50
CA VAL A 132 15.59 5.58 6.33
C VAL A 132 16.03 6.69 5.37
N ARG A 133 17.26 6.60 4.87
CA ARG A 133 17.77 7.49 3.82
C ARG A 133 17.66 6.84 2.45
N LEU A 134 17.17 7.61 1.48
CA LEU A 134 17.08 7.20 0.08
C LEU A 134 18.39 7.51 -0.65
N ALA A 135 18.73 6.71 -1.65
CA ALA A 135 19.88 6.93 -2.52
C ALA A 135 19.69 8.15 -3.43
N GLU A 136 18.44 8.44 -3.80
CA GLU A 136 18.06 9.54 -4.67
C GLU A 136 16.81 10.25 -4.11
N PRO A 137 16.68 11.57 -4.32
CA PRO A 137 15.54 12.32 -3.83
C PRO A 137 14.27 12.02 -4.64
N VAL A 138 13.14 11.94 -3.96
CA VAL A 138 11.81 12.00 -4.54
C VAL A 138 11.47 13.47 -4.85
N LEU A 139 11.25 13.80 -6.11
CA LEU A 139 11.07 15.19 -6.57
C LEU A 139 9.62 15.57 -6.84
N ASP A 140 8.77 14.59 -7.13
CA ASP A 140 7.40 14.73 -7.61
C ASP A 140 6.34 14.42 -6.55
N VAL A 141 6.74 13.99 -5.36
CA VAL A 141 5.87 13.83 -4.20
C VAL A 141 6.25 14.84 -3.13
N LYS A 142 5.25 15.60 -2.67
CA LYS A 142 5.43 16.54 -1.57
C LYS A 142 5.63 15.76 -0.26
N PRO A 143 6.74 15.96 0.47
CA PRO A 143 6.92 15.32 1.76
C PRO A 143 5.84 15.71 2.77
N MET A 144 5.49 14.78 3.66
CA MET A 144 4.55 15.01 4.74
C MET A 144 5.10 16.10 5.68
N PRO A 145 4.34 17.17 5.96
CA PRO A 145 4.76 18.18 6.91
C PRO A 145 4.77 17.62 8.33
N TYR A 146 5.68 18.11 9.16
CA TYR A 146 5.65 17.85 10.60
C TYR A 146 4.69 18.81 11.29
N SER A 147 3.95 18.33 12.29
CA SER A 147 3.18 19.22 13.16
C SER A 147 4.13 20.06 14.01
N ALA A 148 4.09 21.38 13.84
CA ALA A 148 4.74 22.33 14.75
C ALA A 148 3.98 22.51 16.08
N ARG A 149 2.80 21.88 16.22
CA ARG A 149 1.93 22.04 17.38
C ARG A 149 2.21 20.92 18.39
N VAL A 150 2.39 21.30 19.66
CA VAL A 150 2.53 20.34 20.76
C VAL A 150 1.23 19.55 20.90
N PRO A 151 1.24 18.21 20.80
CA PRO A 151 0.06 17.39 21.02
C PRO A 151 -0.49 17.61 22.44
N GLY A 152 -1.79 17.88 22.57
CA GLY A 152 -2.46 18.01 23.88
C GLY A 152 -2.46 19.41 24.52
N ALA A 153 -2.00 20.46 23.83
CA ALA A 153 -2.14 21.85 24.27
C ALA A 153 -3.50 22.47 23.87
N GLY A 154 -4.60 21.72 24.07
CA GLY A 154 -5.98 22.14 23.81
C GLY A 154 -6.78 22.31 25.08
#